data_AF-A0A844FAF6-F1
#
_entry.id   AF-A0A844FAF6-F1
#
_cell.length_a   1.000
_cell.length_b   1.000
_cell.length_c   1.000
_cell.angle_alpha   90.00
_cell.angle_beta   90.00
_cell.angle_gamma   90.00
#
_symmetry.space_group_name_H-M   'P 1'
#
loop_
_entity.id
_entity.type
_entity.pdbx_description
1 polymer ?
#
loop_
_entity_poly.entity_id
_entity_poly.type
_entity_poly.pdbx_seq_one_letter_code
_entity_poly.pdbx_strand_id
1 'polypeptide(L)'
;MDGETCRNKILSEDYWDFLIPNFRMDDLELVPAERSCHQEMDFGYRAVYIDSSILDPLTIREYRYNSIPNCYALLDMETLNIAGISQVQNYPTLQLMGRNVMIGFIDTGIDYRNPVFKNIDGSTRIAGIWDQTIQDGTPPGGLDYGSEYTEDRINEALRTENPLDIVPSMDINGHGTFLASVAAGSADVPNRFLGAAPESTIAVVKLKPAKSYLKDFYAIRSDAVCFQENDIMLGLKYLNNLARERNMPLVMCIALGTNFGGHNGTSLLSGMLDTYSYILNRSVVIGTGNEAAKRHHFYHMLEGINAETSAEIRVGEGVQGFVAELWTMLPNVVTISIISPSGERTRQISIRQGDRYDLRFVFEKTEVSVEYRLLLENNDSQLIFLRFQNPVPGIWQINVEPVQIAEGDFHIWLPIQEFLSGEVYFLESNPDTTLTEPGTSRSAMTVAYYNGRDNGVDINSGRGYTRDGLVKPDFAAPGVMVTGAGLNGQFVTKSGSSVSAGITAGAVALLTEWLQNEPGARGVNSSQIRSIILLGVNQRPLMEYPNKEWGYGTLDLYRALDTLRRI
;
A
#
# COMPACT_ATOMS: atom_id res chain seq x y z
N MET A 1 41.29 -4.25 5.90
CA MET A 1 40.26 -3.30 5.44
C MET A 1 39.21 -4.16 4.77
N ASP A 2 38.30 -4.73 5.57
CA ASP A 2 37.15 -5.42 5.00
C ASP A 2 36.25 -4.36 4.39
N GLY A 3 36.01 -4.44 3.08
CA GLY A 3 35.06 -3.56 2.42
C GLY A 3 33.68 -3.74 3.04
N GLU A 4 32.95 -2.65 3.25
CA GLU A 4 31.57 -2.72 3.72
C GLU A 4 30.74 -3.58 2.78
N THR A 5 30.08 -4.60 3.34
CA THR A 5 29.18 -5.47 2.58
C THR A 5 27.95 -4.69 2.12
N CYS A 6 27.30 -5.14 1.04
CA CYS A 6 26.06 -4.51 0.58
C CYS A 6 25.01 -4.41 1.69
N ARG A 7 24.91 -5.46 2.53
CA ARG A 7 24.07 -5.49 3.73
C ARG A 7 24.21 -4.25 4.60
N ASN A 8 25.45 -3.84 4.91
CA ASN A 8 25.71 -2.69 5.78
C ASN A 8 25.20 -1.40 5.14
N LYS A 9 25.38 -1.23 3.83
CA LYS A 9 24.88 -0.07 3.06
C LYS A 9 23.35 -0.04 3.01
N ILE A 10 22.71 -1.19 2.84
CA ILE A 10 21.24 -1.31 2.84
C ILE A 10 20.65 -0.87 4.17
N LEU A 11 21.27 -1.25 5.29
CA LEU A 11 20.74 -1.02 6.63
C LEU A 11 21.13 0.31 7.25
N SER A 12 22.24 0.91 6.81
CA SER A 12 22.77 2.14 7.39
C SER A 12 21.91 3.35 7.05
N GLU A 13 21.68 4.22 8.04
CA GLU A 13 21.04 5.53 7.88
C GLU A 13 21.94 6.53 7.11
N ASP A 14 23.25 6.24 6.99
CA ASP A 14 24.19 7.07 6.22
C ASP A 14 24.02 6.88 4.70
N TYR A 15 23.25 5.88 4.27
CA TYR A 15 22.98 5.57 2.87
C TYR A 15 21.53 5.89 2.52
N TRP A 16 21.33 6.63 1.44
CA TRP A 16 20.01 6.89 0.87
C TRP A 16 19.69 5.86 -0.21
N ASP A 17 18.43 5.44 -0.20
CA ASP A 17 17.86 4.46 -1.12
C ASP A 17 17.16 5.19 -2.27
N PHE A 18 17.36 4.69 -3.48
CA PHE A 18 16.71 5.15 -4.70
C PHE A 18 16.14 3.98 -5.50
N LEU A 19 15.06 4.24 -6.22
CA LEU A 19 14.46 3.32 -7.18
C LEU A 19 14.84 3.71 -8.61
N ILE A 20 15.37 2.73 -9.35
CA ILE A 20 15.74 2.89 -10.75
C ILE A 20 15.00 1.84 -11.58
N PRO A 21 14.13 2.27 -12.53
CA PRO A 21 13.48 1.35 -13.46
C PRO A 21 14.44 0.94 -14.60
N ASN A 22 14.13 -0.18 -15.27
CA ASN A 22 14.97 -0.80 -16.30
C ASN A 22 15.38 0.14 -17.46
N PHE A 23 14.56 1.12 -17.80
CA PHE A 23 14.85 2.06 -18.90
C PHE A 23 15.79 3.22 -18.50
N ARG A 24 16.27 3.25 -17.24
CA ARG A 24 17.15 4.29 -16.67
C ARG A 24 18.47 3.72 -16.11
N MET A 25 18.93 2.62 -16.70
CA MET A 25 20.12 1.91 -16.21
C MET A 25 21.39 2.75 -16.24
N ASP A 26 21.49 3.70 -17.18
CA ASP A 26 22.64 4.60 -17.33
C ASP A 26 22.84 5.51 -16.10
N ASP A 27 21.80 5.74 -15.29
CA ASP A 27 21.88 6.54 -14.06
C ASP A 27 22.83 5.90 -13.01
N LEU A 28 23.10 4.59 -13.12
CA LEU A 28 24.00 3.85 -12.24
C LEU A 28 25.48 4.04 -12.57
N GLU A 29 25.83 4.43 -13.80
CA GLU A 29 27.22 4.54 -14.24
C GLU A 29 27.97 5.72 -13.59
N LEU A 30 27.22 6.65 -12.99
CA LEU A 30 27.73 7.90 -12.42
C LEU A 30 28.18 7.78 -10.96
N VAL A 31 27.93 6.64 -10.28
CA VAL A 31 28.18 6.49 -8.84
C VAL A 31 29.31 5.50 -8.56
N PRO A 32 30.36 5.87 -7.82
CA PRO A 32 31.47 4.96 -7.49
C PRO A 32 30.98 3.69 -6.77
N ALA A 33 31.39 2.52 -7.26
CA ALA A 33 30.96 1.23 -6.72
C ALA A 33 31.37 1.03 -5.24
N GLU A 34 32.43 1.69 -4.77
CA GLU A 34 32.79 1.61 -3.34
C GLU A 34 31.78 2.36 -2.45
N ARG A 35 31.09 3.37 -2.99
CA ARG A 35 30.15 4.24 -2.28
C ARG A 35 28.69 3.89 -2.53
N SER A 36 28.42 2.83 -3.30
CA SER A 36 27.07 2.37 -3.58
C SER A 36 26.90 0.86 -3.44
N CYS A 37 25.65 0.42 -3.39
CA CYS A 37 25.26 -0.95 -3.69
C CYS A 37 23.93 -0.94 -4.46
N HIS A 38 23.58 -2.02 -5.14
CA HIS A 38 22.27 -2.20 -5.73
C HIS A 38 21.73 -3.61 -5.51
N GLN A 39 20.41 -3.74 -5.46
CA GLN A 39 19.70 -5.03 -5.48
C GLN A 39 18.74 -5.08 -6.65
N GLU A 40 18.78 -6.20 -7.40
CA GLU A 40 17.88 -6.45 -8.52
C GLU A 40 16.50 -6.87 -8.03
N MET A 41 15.46 -6.18 -8.52
CA MET A 41 14.07 -6.57 -8.33
C MET A 41 13.59 -7.42 -9.52
N ASP A 42 12.29 -7.73 -9.57
CA ASP A 42 11.70 -8.29 -10.80
C ASP A 42 11.45 -7.19 -11.83
N PHE A 43 11.29 -7.57 -13.10
CA PHE A 43 11.02 -6.67 -14.24
C PHE A 43 12.08 -5.59 -14.52
N GLY A 44 13.29 -5.77 -14.00
CA GLY A 44 14.42 -4.88 -14.21
C GLY A 44 14.38 -3.60 -13.36
N TYR A 45 13.51 -3.52 -12.36
CA TYR A 45 13.63 -2.51 -11.31
C TYR A 45 14.86 -2.80 -10.43
N ARG A 46 15.43 -1.75 -9.85
CA ARG A 46 16.59 -1.84 -8.95
C ARG A 46 16.40 -0.92 -7.75
N ALA A 47 16.76 -1.40 -6.57
CA ALA A 47 17.07 -0.54 -5.43
C ALA A 47 18.55 -0.19 -5.47
N VAL A 48 18.89 1.07 -5.25
CA VAL A 48 20.26 1.57 -5.21
C VAL A 48 20.48 2.29 -3.88
N TYR A 49 21.55 1.97 -3.20
CA TYR A 49 21.90 2.48 -1.89
C TYR A 49 23.18 3.29 -2.05
N ILE A 50 23.13 4.60 -1.80
CA ILE A 50 24.24 5.52 -2.07
C ILE A 50 24.59 6.27 -0.80
N ASP A 51 25.88 6.37 -0.50
CA ASP A 51 26.41 7.15 0.61
C ASP A 51 25.92 8.60 0.53
N SER A 52 25.18 9.06 1.54
CA SER A 52 24.56 10.38 1.56
C SER A 52 25.58 11.53 1.63
N SER A 53 26.82 11.28 2.07
CA SER A 53 27.84 12.32 2.19
C SER A 53 28.33 12.88 0.84
N ILE A 54 28.05 12.17 -0.26
CA ILE A 54 28.38 12.58 -1.63
C ILE A 54 27.17 13.08 -2.42
N LEU A 55 25.99 13.13 -1.78
CA LEU A 55 24.73 13.48 -2.42
C LEU A 55 24.36 14.95 -2.16
N ASP A 56 23.76 15.57 -3.16
CA ASP A 56 23.08 16.86 -2.99
C ASP A 56 21.84 16.71 -2.09
N PRO A 57 21.33 17.80 -1.48
CA PRO A 57 20.16 17.73 -0.61
C PRO A 57 18.98 17.02 -1.27
N LEU A 58 18.34 16.09 -0.54
CA LEU A 58 17.22 15.30 -1.04
C LEU A 58 16.01 16.18 -1.34
N THR A 59 15.86 16.55 -2.60
CA THR A 59 14.72 17.32 -3.10
C THR A 59 14.24 16.78 -4.42
N ILE A 60 12.98 17.03 -4.76
CA ILE A 60 12.49 16.65 -6.09
C ILE A 60 13.16 17.49 -7.18
N ARG A 61 13.74 18.66 -6.84
CA ARG A 61 14.61 19.45 -7.72
C ARG A 61 15.81 18.67 -8.27
N GLU A 62 16.54 17.98 -7.39
CA GLU A 62 17.78 17.27 -7.76
C GLU A 62 17.51 15.82 -8.15
N TYR A 63 16.54 15.19 -7.50
CA TYR A 63 16.20 13.79 -7.73
C TYR A 63 14.82 13.66 -8.33
N ARG A 64 14.65 12.68 -9.20
CA ARG A 64 13.36 12.42 -9.83
C ARG A 64 12.39 11.93 -8.77
N TYR A 65 11.17 12.45 -8.73
CA TYR A 65 10.18 12.12 -7.68
C TYR A 65 10.00 10.61 -7.51
N ASN A 66 9.74 9.88 -8.61
CA ASN A 66 9.57 8.43 -8.60
C ASN A 66 10.85 7.65 -8.27
N SER A 67 12.03 8.29 -8.25
CA SER A 67 13.27 7.63 -7.80
C SER A 67 13.47 7.72 -6.29
N ILE A 68 12.80 8.64 -5.60
CA ILE A 68 12.76 8.66 -4.13
C ILE A 68 11.70 7.65 -3.69
N PRO A 69 12.04 6.60 -2.92
CA PRO A 69 11.06 5.60 -2.49
C PRO A 69 9.93 6.23 -1.70
N ASN A 70 8.69 5.94 -2.07
CA ASN A 70 7.54 6.34 -1.28
C ASN A 70 7.49 5.62 0.07
N CYS A 71 6.78 6.23 1.02
CA CYS A 71 6.48 5.65 2.33
C CYS A 71 5.04 5.15 2.41
N TYR A 72 4.85 3.94 2.94
CA TYR A 72 3.57 3.27 3.08
C TYR A 72 3.30 2.91 4.55
N ALA A 73 2.07 3.13 5.00
CA ALA A 73 1.61 2.62 6.28
C ALA A 73 0.77 1.36 6.08
N LEU A 74 0.43 0.73 7.20
CA LEU A 74 -0.62 -0.28 7.25
C LEU A 74 -1.96 0.36 6.88
N LEU A 75 -2.80 -0.33 6.09
CA LEU A 75 -4.19 0.11 5.95
C LEU A 75 -4.91 -0.21 7.26
N ASP A 76 -4.90 0.77 8.18
CA ASP A 76 -5.18 0.57 9.60
C ASP A 76 -6.46 -0.23 9.88
N MET A 77 -6.47 -0.87 11.04
CA MET A 77 -7.55 -1.71 11.51
C MET A 77 -8.02 -1.25 12.88
N GLU A 78 -9.19 -0.62 12.94
CA GLU A 78 -9.80 -0.21 14.20
C GLU A 78 -10.27 -1.45 14.98
N THR A 79 -9.77 -1.61 16.20
CA THR A 79 -10.19 -2.71 17.09
C THR A 79 -11.52 -2.35 17.76
N LEU A 80 -12.50 -3.25 17.67
CA LEU A 80 -13.85 -3.01 18.17
C LEU A 80 -14.19 -3.91 19.37
N ASN A 81 -14.64 -3.30 20.47
CA ASN A 81 -15.15 -3.98 21.66
C ASN A 81 -16.67 -4.17 21.60
N ILE A 82 -17.20 -4.87 20.58
CA ILE A 82 -18.66 -5.02 20.38
C ILE A 82 -19.04 -6.49 20.09
N ALA A 83 -20.17 -6.93 20.66
CA ALA A 83 -20.72 -8.29 20.58
C ALA A 83 -21.44 -8.64 19.25
N GLY A 84 -21.12 -7.95 18.14
CA GLY A 84 -21.72 -8.16 16.83
C GLY A 84 -20.67 -8.59 15.81
N ILE A 85 -20.39 -9.88 15.72
CA ILE A 85 -19.27 -10.44 14.96
C ILE A 85 -19.73 -10.91 13.58
N SER A 86 -19.03 -10.50 12.52
CA SER A 86 -19.15 -11.06 11.18
C SER A 86 -18.05 -12.11 10.97
N GLN A 87 -18.48 -13.34 10.64
CA GLN A 87 -17.56 -14.42 10.27
C GLN A 87 -17.20 -14.32 8.79
N VAL A 88 -16.00 -14.78 8.43
CA VAL A 88 -15.62 -14.98 7.04
C VAL A 88 -16.58 -16.00 6.43
N GLN A 89 -17.21 -15.65 5.31
CA GLN A 89 -18.17 -16.52 4.64
C GLN A 89 -17.42 -17.66 3.97
N ASN A 90 -17.75 -18.90 4.34
CA ASN A 90 -17.34 -20.09 3.62
C ASN A 90 -18.54 -20.64 2.83
N TYR A 91 -18.27 -21.29 1.69
CA TYR A 91 -19.25 -21.95 0.85
C TYR A 91 -18.99 -23.47 0.88
N PRO A 92 -19.53 -24.20 1.89
CA PRO A 92 -19.29 -25.64 2.04
C PRO A 92 -19.68 -26.48 0.81
N THR A 93 -20.59 -25.97 -0.01
CA THR A 93 -21.06 -26.59 -1.26
C THR A 93 -19.99 -26.63 -2.35
N LEU A 94 -19.00 -25.73 -2.32
CA LEU A 94 -17.93 -25.69 -3.33
C LEU A 94 -16.83 -26.71 -3.07
N GLN A 95 -16.69 -27.19 -1.82
CA GLN A 95 -15.59 -28.08 -1.39
C GLN A 95 -14.18 -27.53 -1.70
N LEU A 96 -14.05 -26.21 -1.82
CA LEU A 96 -12.78 -25.51 -2.03
C LEU A 96 -12.26 -25.01 -0.69
N MET A 97 -10.97 -25.18 -0.45
CA MET A 97 -10.29 -24.73 0.78
C MET A 97 -8.98 -23.98 0.49
N GLY A 98 -8.64 -23.79 -0.78
CA GLY A 98 -7.44 -23.09 -1.24
C GLY A 98 -6.22 -23.99 -1.39
N ARG A 99 -6.41 -25.32 -1.59
CA ARG A 99 -5.30 -26.27 -1.73
C ARG A 99 -4.42 -25.93 -2.92
N ASN A 100 -3.11 -26.16 -2.77
CA ASN A 100 -2.10 -25.91 -3.81
C ASN A 100 -2.04 -24.46 -4.31
N VAL A 101 -2.59 -23.50 -3.55
CA VAL A 101 -2.47 -22.07 -3.81
C VAL A 101 -1.72 -21.42 -2.66
N MET A 102 -0.76 -20.56 -2.99
CA MET A 102 0.00 -19.77 -2.03
C MET A 102 -0.62 -18.39 -1.88
N ILE A 103 -0.77 -17.91 -0.64
CA ILE A 103 -1.09 -16.52 -0.34
C ILE A 103 0.14 -15.89 0.29
N GLY A 104 0.65 -14.85 -0.36
CA GLY A 104 1.82 -14.08 0.07
C GLY A 104 1.42 -12.78 0.73
N PHE A 105 1.97 -12.51 1.92
CA PHE A 105 1.72 -11.31 2.70
C PHE A 105 3.00 -10.48 2.81
N ILE A 106 2.89 -9.17 2.60
CA ILE A 106 3.96 -8.20 2.85
C ILE A 106 3.45 -7.24 3.91
N ASP A 107 3.92 -7.41 5.15
CA ASP A 107 3.28 -6.82 6.33
C ASP A 107 4.24 -6.76 7.54
N THR A 108 3.72 -6.76 8.76
CA THR A 108 4.46 -6.75 10.04
C THR A 108 5.01 -8.10 10.47
N GLY A 109 4.82 -9.14 9.65
CA GLY A 109 5.22 -10.52 9.92
C GLY A 109 4.06 -11.43 10.33
N ILE A 110 4.39 -12.54 10.98
CA ILE A 110 3.41 -13.54 11.43
C ILE A 110 3.87 -14.21 12.73
N ASP A 111 2.93 -14.49 13.65
CA ASP A 111 3.18 -15.43 14.75
C ASP A 111 3.01 -16.88 14.24
N TYR A 112 4.08 -17.45 13.70
CA TYR A 112 4.10 -18.81 13.14
C TYR A 112 3.77 -19.91 14.18
N ARG A 113 3.80 -19.59 15.47
CA ARG A 113 3.48 -20.54 16.56
C ARG A 113 1.98 -20.67 16.76
N ASN A 114 1.19 -19.74 16.23
CA ASN A 114 -0.27 -19.75 16.37
C ASN A 114 -0.86 -21.02 15.72
N PRO A 115 -1.70 -21.80 16.44
CA PRO A 115 -2.32 -23.01 15.90
C PRO A 115 -3.07 -22.80 14.58
N VAL A 116 -3.63 -21.61 14.32
CA VAL A 116 -4.37 -21.35 13.08
C VAL A 116 -3.49 -21.40 11.83
N PHE A 117 -2.16 -21.41 11.94
CA PHE A 117 -1.24 -21.51 10.80
C PHE A 117 -0.59 -22.88 10.66
N LYS A 118 -1.04 -23.86 11.45
CA LYS A 118 -0.54 -25.24 11.42
C LYS A 118 -1.52 -26.16 10.70
N ASN A 119 -0.97 -27.24 10.16
CA ASN A 119 -1.71 -28.41 9.72
C ASN A 119 -2.23 -29.20 10.93
N ILE A 120 -3.13 -30.15 10.68
CA ILE A 120 -3.70 -31.02 11.70
C ILE A 120 -2.63 -31.88 12.39
N ASP A 121 -1.57 -32.25 11.67
CA ASP A 121 -0.43 -33.00 12.20
C ASP A 121 0.56 -32.14 13.03
N GLY A 122 0.30 -30.84 13.16
CA GLY A 122 1.12 -29.89 13.89
C GLY A 122 2.27 -29.27 13.08
N SER A 123 2.49 -29.70 11.84
CA SER A 123 3.44 -29.04 10.92
C SER A 123 2.93 -27.66 10.50
N THR A 124 3.82 -26.78 10.07
CA THR A 124 3.45 -25.43 9.59
C THR A 124 2.83 -25.48 8.20
N ARG A 125 1.95 -24.51 7.89
CA ARG A 125 1.50 -24.20 6.52
C ARG A 125 2.28 -23.05 5.89
N ILE A 126 3.28 -22.52 6.60
CA ILE A 126 4.09 -21.40 6.15
C ILE A 126 5.28 -21.94 5.36
N ALA A 127 5.28 -21.70 4.05
CA ALA A 127 6.34 -22.14 3.14
C ALA A 127 7.68 -21.41 3.38
N GLY A 128 7.61 -20.16 3.83
CA GLY A 128 8.78 -19.36 4.17
C GLY A 128 8.41 -18.01 4.77
N ILE A 129 9.28 -17.52 5.65
CA ILE A 129 9.23 -16.17 6.23
C ILE A 129 10.53 -15.46 5.89
N TRP A 130 10.45 -14.31 5.24
CA TRP A 130 11.57 -13.38 5.16
C TRP A 130 11.36 -12.26 6.18
N ASP A 131 12.20 -12.23 7.22
CA ASP A 131 12.21 -11.14 8.19
C ASP A 131 13.33 -10.15 7.84
N GLN A 132 12.94 -9.00 7.30
CA GLN A 132 13.86 -7.94 6.90
C GLN A 132 14.52 -7.24 8.10
N THR A 133 14.02 -7.43 9.34
CA THR A 133 14.61 -6.79 10.53
C THR A 133 15.69 -7.64 11.19
N ILE A 134 15.79 -8.93 10.89
CA ILE A 134 16.77 -9.83 11.51
C ILE A 134 17.95 -10.05 10.56
N GLN A 135 19.17 -9.76 11.02
CA GLN A 135 20.37 -9.77 10.16
C GLN A 135 21.36 -10.90 10.46
N ASP A 136 21.12 -11.66 11.53
CA ASP A 136 22.02 -12.72 12.00
C ASP A 136 21.86 -14.03 11.21
N GLY A 137 20.78 -14.17 10.45
CA GLY A 137 20.50 -15.33 9.61
C GLY A 137 20.99 -15.19 8.17
N THR A 138 20.63 -16.19 7.36
CA THR A 138 20.90 -16.19 5.91
C THR A 138 19.82 -15.40 5.18
N PRO A 139 20.17 -14.40 4.37
CA PRO A 139 19.20 -13.68 3.54
C PRO A 139 18.68 -14.59 2.42
N PRO A 140 17.49 -14.31 1.85
CA PRO A 140 16.99 -15.07 0.72
C PRO A 140 17.94 -15.03 -0.49
N GLY A 141 17.89 -16.07 -1.32
CA GLY A 141 18.73 -16.17 -2.52
C GLY A 141 18.63 -14.94 -3.43
N GLY A 142 19.76 -14.29 -3.72
CA GLY A 142 19.82 -13.10 -4.57
C GLY A 142 19.46 -11.78 -3.87
N LEU A 143 19.28 -11.80 -2.54
CA LEU A 143 19.10 -10.63 -1.69
C LEU A 143 20.22 -10.57 -0.63
N ASP A 144 20.58 -9.36 -0.21
CA ASP A 144 21.78 -9.13 0.60
C ASP A 144 21.50 -8.89 2.10
N TYR A 145 20.23 -8.80 2.52
CA TYR A 145 19.82 -8.43 3.87
C TYR A 145 18.58 -9.19 4.37
N GLY A 146 18.33 -9.10 5.67
CA GLY A 146 17.29 -9.85 6.36
C GLY A 146 17.65 -11.33 6.55
N SER A 147 16.69 -12.08 7.07
CA SER A 147 16.85 -13.51 7.34
C SER A 147 15.66 -14.29 6.79
N GLU A 148 15.92 -15.32 5.99
CA GLU A 148 14.93 -16.27 5.51
C GLU A 148 14.80 -17.44 6.49
N TYR A 149 13.57 -17.82 6.79
CA TYR A 149 13.20 -19.01 7.57
C TYR A 149 12.32 -19.90 6.70
N THR A 150 12.86 -21.03 6.26
CA THR A 150 12.15 -21.99 5.42
C THR A 150 11.14 -22.81 6.24
N GLU A 151 10.17 -23.42 5.55
CA GLU A 151 9.23 -24.39 6.14
C GLU A 151 9.91 -25.43 7.04
N ASP A 152 11.05 -26.00 6.61
CA ASP A 152 11.80 -26.99 7.40
C ASP A 152 12.30 -26.42 8.72
N ARG A 153 12.86 -25.20 8.68
CA ARG A 153 13.39 -24.52 9.88
C ARG A 153 12.28 -24.09 10.82
N ILE A 154 11.12 -23.70 10.29
CA ILE A 154 9.91 -23.42 11.07
C ILE A 154 9.40 -24.71 11.74
N ASN A 155 9.32 -25.82 11.00
CA ASN A 155 8.92 -27.11 11.56
C ASN A 155 9.90 -27.63 12.61
N GLU A 156 11.20 -27.41 12.43
CA GLU A 156 12.22 -27.69 13.44
C GLU A 156 11.96 -26.88 14.71
N ALA A 157 11.79 -25.56 14.58
CA ALA A 157 11.45 -24.68 15.70
C ALA A 157 10.21 -25.13 16.46
N LEU A 158 9.13 -25.45 15.74
CA LEU A 158 7.85 -25.87 16.33
C LEU A 158 7.91 -27.19 17.14
N ARG A 159 8.96 -28.00 16.96
CA ARG A 159 9.18 -29.24 17.73
C ARG A 159 9.95 -29.01 19.04
N THR A 160 10.48 -27.81 19.26
CA THR A 160 11.27 -27.47 20.45
C THR A 160 10.42 -26.78 21.51
N GLU A 161 10.90 -26.76 22.76
CA GLU A 161 10.25 -26.01 23.85
C GLU A 161 10.33 -24.49 23.64
N ASN A 162 11.39 -24.01 22.98
CA ASN A 162 11.63 -22.59 22.69
C ASN A 162 11.80 -22.36 21.18
N PRO A 163 10.70 -22.33 20.38
CA PRO A 163 10.78 -22.15 18.94
C PRO A 163 11.55 -20.90 18.50
N LEU A 164 11.49 -19.83 19.30
CA LEU A 164 12.15 -18.54 19.01
C LEU A 164 13.68 -18.62 19.03
N ASP A 165 14.28 -19.64 19.64
CA ASP A 165 15.74 -19.84 19.62
C ASP A 165 16.24 -20.25 18.23
N ILE A 166 15.35 -20.86 17.41
CA ILE A 166 15.65 -21.32 16.04
C ILE A 166 15.08 -20.34 15.00
N VAL A 167 13.84 -19.89 15.22
CA VAL A 167 13.16 -18.91 14.36
C VAL A 167 12.74 -17.71 15.23
N PRO A 168 13.63 -16.71 15.41
CA PRO A 168 13.35 -15.55 16.25
C PRO A 168 12.35 -14.55 15.64
N SER A 169 11.95 -14.74 14.38
CA SER A 169 10.93 -13.90 13.73
C SER A 169 9.60 -13.96 14.49
N MET A 170 9.10 -12.79 14.89
CA MET A 170 7.81 -12.62 15.55
C MET A 170 7.13 -11.35 15.05
N ASP A 171 5.80 -11.42 14.90
CA ASP A 171 4.96 -10.25 14.69
C ASP A 171 4.68 -9.58 16.04
N ILE A 172 5.21 -8.38 16.24
CA ILE A 172 5.04 -7.59 17.46
C ILE A 172 3.91 -6.57 17.34
N ASN A 173 3.41 -6.32 16.12
CA ASN A 173 2.32 -5.38 15.87
C ASN A 173 0.97 -6.11 15.84
N GLY A 174 0.94 -7.31 15.24
CA GLY A 174 -0.25 -8.16 15.12
C GLY A 174 -1.09 -7.89 13.88
N HIS A 175 -0.74 -6.91 13.05
CA HIS A 175 -1.45 -6.62 11.79
C HIS A 175 -1.31 -7.79 10.81
N GLY A 176 -0.08 -8.24 10.53
CA GLY A 176 0.19 -9.32 9.59
C GLY A 176 -0.36 -10.68 10.06
N THR A 177 -0.26 -10.98 11.35
CA THR A 177 -0.88 -12.16 11.97
C THR A 177 -2.39 -12.16 11.76
N PHE A 178 -3.05 -11.03 12.03
CA PHE A 178 -4.49 -10.90 11.84
C PHE A 178 -4.88 -11.08 10.36
N LEU A 179 -4.21 -10.36 9.47
CA LEU A 179 -4.46 -10.40 8.03
C LEU A 179 -4.33 -11.82 7.48
N ALA A 180 -3.21 -12.50 7.79
CA ALA A 180 -2.96 -13.88 7.36
C ALA A 180 -4.01 -14.86 7.91
N SER A 181 -4.50 -14.63 9.13
CA SER A 181 -5.53 -15.48 9.72
C SER A 181 -6.87 -15.32 8.98
N VAL A 182 -7.31 -14.10 8.69
CA VAL A 182 -8.58 -13.86 8.00
C VAL A 182 -8.54 -14.44 6.58
N ALA A 183 -7.40 -14.32 5.92
CA ALA A 183 -7.19 -14.88 4.58
C ALA A 183 -7.10 -16.41 4.57
N ALA A 184 -6.33 -17.03 5.48
CA ALA A 184 -5.90 -18.43 5.36
C ALA A 184 -5.89 -19.23 6.68
N GLY A 185 -6.42 -18.71 7.78
CA GLY A 185 -6.41 -19.37 9.08
C GLY A 185 -7.24 -20.66 9.12
N SER A 186 -6.70 -21.70 9.75
CA SER A 186 -7.40 -22.98 9.91
C SER A 186 -8.54 -22.87 10.92
N ALA A 187 -9.38 -23.90 10.97
CA ALA A 187 -10.55 -23.92 11.83
C ALA A 187 -10.16 -23.88 13.31
N ASP A 188 -10.70 -22.91 14.05
CA ASP A 188 -10.67 -22.88 15.51
C ASP A 188 -12.11 -22.97 16.04
N VAL A 189 -12.49 -24.16 16.50
CA VAL A 189 -13.85 -24.45 16.97
C VAL A 189 -14.23 -23.63 18.21
N PRO A 190 -13.38 -23.50 19.25
CA PRO A 190 -13.72 -22.70 20.43
C PRO A 190 -14.07 -21.26 20.11
N ASN A 191 -13.33 -20.62 19.19
CA ASN A 191 -13.55 -19.23 18.79
C ASN A 191 -14.47 -19.08 17.57
N ARG A 192 -15.01 -20.20 17.05
CA ARG A 192 -15.87 -20.25 15.85
C ARG A 192 -15.24 -19.51 14.68
N PHE A 193 -13.96 -19.75 14.47
CA PHE A 193 -13.16 -19.05 13.48
C PHE A 193 -12.74 -19.99 12.35
N LEU A 194 -12.75 -19.44 11.14
CA LEU A 194 -12.22 -20.06 9.94
C LEU A 194 -11.82 -18.94 8.97
N GLY A 195 -10.61 -18.99 8.43
CA GLY A 195 -10.18 -18.08 7.37
C GLY A 195 -10.86 -18.37 6.04
N ALA A 196 -10.71 -17.47 5.07
CA ALA A 196 -11.34 -17.59 3.75
C ALA A 196 -10.83 -18.81 2.95
N ALA A 197 -9.52 -19.08 2.97
CA ALA A 197 -8.87 -20.21 2.30
C ALA A 197 -8.02 -21.02 3.30
N PRO A 198 -8.65 -21.81 4.18
CA PRO A 198 -8.03 -22.38 5.37
C PRO A 198 -6.97 -23.46 5.09
N GLU A 199 -6.85 -23.95 3.86
CA GLU A 199 -5.86 -24.93 3.44
C GLU A 199 -4.84 -24.37 2.42
N SER A 200 -4.82 -23.05 2.22
CA SER A 200 -3.76 -22.40 1.44
C SER A 200 -2.41 -22.45 2.14
N THR A 201 -1.36 -22.47 1.30
CA THR A 201 0.03 -22.30 1.73
C THR A 201 0.29 -20.81 1.99
N ILE A 202 1.03 -20.49 3.06
CA ILE A 202 1.28 -19.11 3.49
C ILE A 202 2.73 -18.74 3.20
N ALA A 203 2.97 -17.54 2.67
CA ALA A 203 4.30 -16.96 2.55
C ALA A 203 4.31 -15.55 3.13
N VAL A 204 5.36 -15.18 3.87
CA VAL A 204 5.37 -13.94 4.65
C VAL A 204 6.65 -13.17 4.43
N VAL A 205 6.52 -11.87 4.21
CA VAL A 205 7.58 -10.87 4.31
C VAL A 205 7.24 -9.96 5.47
N LYS A 206 8.10 -9.93 6.48
CA LYS A 206 8.08 -8.92 7.54
C LYS A 206 8.98 -7.78 7.11
N LEU A 207 8.37 -6.62 6.87
CA LEU A 207 9.08 -5.44 6.41
C LEU A 207 9.89 -4.80 7.53
N LYS A 208 11.05 -4.24 7.18
CA LYS A 208 11.79 -3.36 8.08
C LYS A 208 11.23 -1.93 8.06
N PRO A 209 11.36 -1.16 9.14
CA PRO A 209 10.99 0.25 9.13
C PRO A 209 11.72 1.03 8.03
N ALA A 210 11.03 2.01 7.45
CA ALA A 210 11.62 2.98 6.54
C ALA A 210 12.72 3.78 7.26
N LYS A 211 13.78 4.11 6.51
CA LYS A 211 14.89 4.91 7.02
C LYS A 211 14.43 6.32 7.41
N SER A 212 15.13 6.91 8.38
CA SER A 212 14.77 8.21 8.98
C SER A 212 14.75 9.34 7.95
N TYR A 213 15.70 9.34 7.01
CA TYR A 213 15.80 10.38 5.99
C TYR A 213 14.54 10.46 5.08
N LEU A 214 13.87 9.33 4.80
CA LEU A 214 12.62 9.33 4.05
C LEU A 214 11.46 9.88 4.88
N LYS A 215 11.38 9.48 6.15
CA LYS A 215 10.38 10.05 7.08
C LYS A 215 10.55 11.56 7.18
N ASP A 216 11.78 12.04 7.27
CA ASP A 216 12.08 13.47 7.31
C ASP A 216 11.67 14.16 6.01
N PHE A 217 12.02 13.60 4.84
CA PHE A 217 11.66 14.13 3.53
C PHE A 217 10.14 14.32 3.38
N TYR A 218 9.35 13.31 3.73
CA TYR A 218 7.89 13.36 3.69
C TYR A 218 7.23 14.02 4.92
N ALA A 219 8.04 14.51 5.87
CA ALA A 219 7.58 15.09 7.14
C ALA A 219 6.63 14.15 7.93
N ILE A 220 6.93 12.85 7.91
CA ILE A 220 6.21 11.80 8.64
C ILE A 220 6.63 11.84 10.10
N ARG A 221 5.68 11.69 11.03
CA ARG A 221 5.99 11.56 12.46
C ARG A 221 6.99 10.42 12.71
N SER A 222 8.00 10.69 13.53
CA SER A 222 9.15 9.79 13.72
C SER A 222 8.77 8.36 14.16
N ASP A 223 7.77 8.22 15.03
CA ASP A 223 7.31 6.95 15.60
C ASP A 223 6.25 6.21 14.75
N ALA A 224 5.89 6.73 13.57
CA ALA A 224 4.96 6.04 12.67
C ALA A 224 5.50 4.67 12.23
N VAL A 225 4.60 3.68 12.18
CA VAL A 225 4.82 2.43 11.47
C VAL A 225 4.81 2.75 9.98
N CYS A 226 5.97 2.68 9.36
CA CYS A 226 6.21 3.17 8.02
C CYS A 226 7.19 2.24 7.31
N PHE A 227 6.85 1.86 6.10
CA PHE A 227 7.65 0.99 5.24
C PHE A 227 8.00 1.71 3.95
N GLN A 228 9.18 1.44 3.39
CA GLN A 228 9.65 2.10 2.17
C GLN A 228 9.41 1.23 0.94
N GLU A 229 9.11 1.88 -0.19
CA GLU A 229 8.67 1.25 -1.43
C GLU A 229 9.62 0.17 -1.96
N ASN A 230 10.93 0.42 -1.91
CA ASN A 230 11.94 -0.52 -2.37
C ASN A 230 11.96 -1.82 -1.57
N ASP A 231 11.74 -1.78 -0.26
CA ASP A 231 11.66 -2.98 0.59
C ASP A 231 10.39 -3.80 0.27
N ILE A 232 9.27 -3.13 -0.06
CA ILE A 232 8.03 -3.77 -0.50
C ILE A 232 8.26 -4.47 -1.85
N MET A 233 8.90 -3.80 -2.80
CA MET A 233 9.19 -4.34 -4.13
C MET A 233 10.12 -5.57 -4.07
N LEU A 234 11.14 -5.54 -3.21
CA LEU A 234 11.98 -6.72 -2.95
C LEU A 234 11.16 -7.83 -2.27
N GLY A 235 10.22 -7.47 -1.39
CA GLY A 235 9.25 -8.39 -0.78
C GLY A 235 8.44 -9.16 -1.83
N LEU A 236 7.92 -8.45 -2.84
CA LEU A 236 7.19 -9.06 -3.94
C LEU A 236 8.04 -10.05 -4.73
N LYS A 237 9.31 -9.69 -5.00
CA LYS A 237 10.28 -10.58 -5.66
C LYS A 237 10.46 -11.88 -4.87
N TYR A 238 10.70 -11.78 -3.56
CA TYR A 238 10.86 -12.95 -2.70
C TYR A 238 9.63 -13.87 -2.77
N LEU A 239 8.42 -13.31 -2.60
CA LEU A 239 7.17 -14.08 -2.68
C LEU A 239 7.01 -14.77 -4.04
N ASN A 240 7.31 -14.04 -5.13
CA ASN A 240 7.24 -14.59 -6.48
C ASN A 240 8.24 -15.73 -6.71
N ASN A 241 9.48 -15.59 -6.22
CA ASN A 241 10.50 -16.63 -6.29
C ASN A 241 10.09 -17.87 -5.51
N LEU A 242 9.67 -17.71 -4.26
CA LEU A 242 9.20 -18.82 -3.43
C LEU A 242 8.03 -19.58 -4.09
N ALA A 243 7.07 -18.86 -4.67
CA ALA A 243 5.98 -19.48 -5.41
C ALA A 243 6.44 -20.22 -6.69
N ARG A 244 7.47 -19.72 -7.40
CA ARG A 244 8.07 -20.41 -8.56
C ARG A 244 8.78 -21.68 -8.13
N GLU A 245 9.56 -21.63 -7.07
CA GLU A 245 10.29 -22.79 -6.52
C GLU A 245 9.34 -23.90 -6.08
N ARG A 246 8.18 -23.53 -5.50
CA ARG A 246 7.12 -24.46 -5.11
C ARG A 246 6.19 -24.86 -6.25
N ASN A 247 6.33 -24.27 -7.44
CA ASN A 247 5.43 -24.45 -8.59
C ASN A 247 3.95 -24.21 -8.25
N MET A 248 3.67 -23.15 -7.49
CA MET A 248 2.32 -22.79 -7.03
C MET A 248 1.84 -21.46 -7.63
N PRO A 249 0.53 -21.30 -7.85
CA PRO A 249 -0.07 -19.98 -7.98
C PRO A 249 0.13 -19.16 -6.71
N LEU A 250 0.25 -17.86 -6.90
CA LEU A 250 0.46 -16.90 -5.83
C LEU A 250 -0.60 -15.81 -5.89
N VAL A 251 -1.27 -15.62 -4.76
CA VAL A 251 -2.11 -14.46 -4.46
C VAL A 251 -1.31 -13.52 -3.57
N MET A 252 -0.94 -12.35 -4.10
CA MET A 252 -0.24 -11.30 -3.35
C MET A 252 -1.28 -10.43 -2.65
N CYS A 253 -1.27 -10.43 -1.32
CA CYS A 253 -2.15 -9.61 -0.49
C CYS A 253 -1.38 -8.36 -0.02
N ILE A 254 -1.77 -7.20 -0.53
CA ILE A 254 -1.14 -5.91 -0.23
C ILE A 254 -2.09 -5.09 0.63
N ALA A 255 -1.77 -5.02 1.92
CA ALA A 255 -2.54 -4.32 2.94
C ALA A 255 -1.81 -3.05 3.43
N LEU A 256 -1.12 -2.40 2.49
CA LEU A 256 -0.31 -1.21 2.70
C LEU A 256 -0.82 -0.10 1.78
N GLY A 257 -0.75 1.15 2.24
CA GLY A 257 -1.19 2.29 1.45
C GLY A 257 -0.54 3.61 1.81
N THR A 258 -0.63 4.56 0.88
CA THR A 258 -0.18 5.94 1.06
C THR A 258 -0.97 6.91 0.17
N ASN A 259 -0.97 8.18 0.55
CA ASN A 259 -1.49 9.28 -0.28
C ASN A 259 -0.40 9.95 -1.13
N PHE A 260 0.87 9.57 -0.96
CA PHE A 260 1.96 10.05 -1.80
C PHE A 260 1.86 9.44 -3.20
N GLY A 261 1.81 10.29 -4.23
CA GLY A 261 1.72 9.88 -5.63
C GLY A 261 0.57 10.53 -6.39
N GLY A 262 0.48 10.22 -7.68
CA GLY A 262 -0.44 10.89 -8.60
C GLY A 262 -1.86 10.29 -8.68
N HIS A 263 -2.16 9.24 -7.91
CA HIS A 263 -3.49 8.59 -7.84
C HIS A 263 -4.06 8.15 -9.20
N ASN A 264 -3.19 7.79 -10.15
CA ASN A 264 -3.54 7.40 -11.53
C ASN A 264 -2.86 6.09 -11.97
N GLY A 265 -2.34 5.32 -11.00
CA GLY A 265 -1.74 4.01 -11.22
C GLY A 265 -0.37 4.03 -11.93
N THR A 266 0.34 5.15 -11.93
CA THR A 266 1.66 5.28 -12.61
C THR A 266 2.86 5.26 -11.67
N SER A 267 2.66 5.05 -10.36
CA SER A 267 3.76 4.82 -9.41
C SER A 267 4.55 3.54 -9.77
N LEU A 268 5.82 3.47 -9.36
CA LEU A 268 6.68 2.33 -9.72
C LEU A 268 6.17 1.02 -9.11
N LEU A 269 5.72 1.05 -7.85
CA LEU A 269 5.05 -0.08 -7.22
C LEU A 269 3.78 -0.50 -7.98
N SER A 270 2.92 0.44 -8.38
CA SER A 270 1.73 0.13 -9.19
C SER A 270 2.09 -0.53 -10.52
N GLY A 271 3.13 -0.03 -11.21
CA GLY A 271 3.64 -0.65 -12.44
C GLY A 271 4.17 -2.07 -12.24
N MET A 272 4.86 -2.34 -11.12
CA MET A 272 5.32 -3.68 -10.77
C MET A 272 4.15 -4.65 -10.50
N LEU A 273 3.15 -4.20 -9.73
CA LEU A 273 1.94 -4.97 -9.39
C LEU A 273 1.06 -5.24 -10.62
N ASP A 274 0.95 -4.27 -11.53
CA ASP A 274 0.27 -4.47 -12.80
C ASP A 274 1.01 -5.48 -13.69
N THR A 275 2.33 -5.45 -13.71
CA THR A 275 3.12 -6.44 -14.45
C THR A 275 2.91 -7.85 -13.87
N TYR A 276 2.92 -8.01 -12.54
CA TYR A 276 2.54 -9.28 -11.91
C TYR A 276 1.13 -9.72 -12.28
N SER A 277 0.19 -8.78 -12.38
CA SER A 277 -1.21 -9.06 -12.68
C SER A 277 -1.44 -9.69 -14.06
N TYR A 278 -0.48 -9.56 -14.98
CA TYR A 278 -0.52 -10.18 -16.30
C TYR A 278 0.16 -11.55 -16.37
N ILE A 279 0.93 -11.93 -15.36
CA ILE A 279 1.64 -13.22 -15.31
C ILE A 279 0.65 -14.33 -14.93
N LEU A 280 0.77 -15.47 -15.61
CA LEU A 280 -0.03 -16.66 -15.28
C LEU A 280 0.23 -17.10 -13.84
N ASN A 281 -0.84 -17.49 -13.16
CA ASN A 281 -0.85 -17.95 -11.78
C ASN A 281 -0.32 -16.90 -10.79
N ARG A 282 -0.49 -15.62 -11.11
CA ARG A 282 -0.22 -14.49 -10.23
C ARG A 282 -1.46 -13.62 -10.15
N SER A 283 -1.90 -13.38 -8.92
CA SER A 283 -3.04 -12.51 -8.60
C SER A 283 -2.61 -11.47 -7.59
N VAL A 284 -3.08 -10.24 -7.74
CA VAL A 284 -2.75 -9.14 -6.82
C VAL A 284 -4.05 -8.58 -6.26
N VAL A 285 -4.13 -8.51 -4.92
CA VAL A 285 -5.26 -7.97 -4.17
C VAL A 285 -4.77 -6.84 -3.27
N ILE A 286 -5.39 -5.66 -3.41
CA ILE A 286 -5.03 -4.42 -2.72
C ILE A 286 -6.28 -3.85 -2.05
N GLY A 287 -6.15 -3.35 -0.81
CA GLY A 287 -7.21 -2.57 -0.17
C GLY A 287 -7.33 -1.16 -0.74
N THR A 288 -8.51 -0.56 -0.66
CA THR A 288 -8.75 0.86 -0.99
C THR A 288 -8.10 1.87 -0.04
N GLY A 289 -7.76 1.47 1.18
CA GLY A 289 -7.42 2.36 2.28
C GLY A 289 -8.63 2.93 3.05
N ASN A 290 -8.35 3.73 4.09
CA ASN A 290 -9.34 4.18 5.08
C ASN A 290 -9.52 5.72 5.10
N GLU A 291 -9.27 6.38 3.96
CA GLU A 291 -9.08 7.84 3.89
C GLU A 291 -10.34 8.64 3.55
N ALA A 292 -11.44 8.00 3.16
CA ALA A 292 -12.61 8.71 2.60
C ALA A 292 -13.27 9.72 3.55
N ALA A 293 -13.22 9.44 4.86
CA ALA A 293 -13.76 10.32 5.90
C ALA A 293 -12.71 11.18 6.60
N LYS A 294 -11.42 11.04 6.24
CA LYS A 294 -10.30 11.71 6.92
C LYS A 294 -10.09 13.16 6.46
N ARG A 295 -10.74 13.56 5.37
CA ARG A 295 -10.70 14.92 4.80
C ARG A 295 -9.28 15.32 4.35
N HIS A 296 -8.52 14.35 3.87
CA HIS A 296 -7.14 14.53 3.38
C HIS A 296 -7.05 14.73 1.85
N HIS A 297 -8.20 14.87 1.18
CA HIS A 297 -8.25 15.14 -0.25
C HIS A 297 -9.09 16.38 -0.54
N PHE A 298 -8.57 17.26 -1.39
CA PHE A 298 -9.23 18.42 -1.96
C PHE A 298 -9.28 18.27 -3.48
N TYR A 299 -10.43 18.52 -4.09
CA TYR A 299 -10.61 18.53 -5.53
C TYR A 299 -11.35 19.79 -5.94
N HIS A 300 -10.91 20.40 -7.04
CA HIS A 300 -11.63 21.51 -7.63
C HIS A 300 -11.45 21.55 -9.15
N MET A 301 -12.43 22.12 -9.83
CA MET A 301 -12.40 22.39 -11.27
C MET A 301 -12.42 23.90 -11.48
N LEU A 302 -11.33 24.45 -12.00
CA LEU A 302 -11.20 25.88 -12.29
C LEU A 302 -12.09 26.28 -13.47
N GLU A 303 -12.91 27.32 -13.30
CA GLU A 303 -13.89 27.75 -14.33
C GLU A 303 -13.30 28.66 -15.43
N GLY A 304 -11.99 28.90 -15.42
CA GLY A 304 -11.31 29.70 -16.45
C GLY A 304 -9.96 30.25 -16.01
N ILE A 305 -9.26 30.92 -16.93
CA ILE A 305 -7.89 31.45 -16.69
C ILE A 305 -7.80 32.54 -15.63
N ASN A 306 -8.93 33.14 -15.25
CA ASN A 306 -9.01 34.17 -14.20
C ASN A 306 -9.63 33.64 -12.90
N ALA A 307 -9.90 32.34 -12.80
CA ALA A 307 -10.41 31.74 -11.58
C ALA A 307 -9.29 31.65 -10.52
N GLU A 308 -9.63 31.92 -9.27
CA GLU A 308 -8.76 31.67 -8.12
C GLU A 308 -9.58 30.84 -7.13
N THR A 309 -8.99 29.73 -6.66
CA THR A 309 -9.60 28.87 -5.65
C THR A 309 -8.65 28.72 -4.48
N SER A 310 -9.19 28.75 -3.26
CA SER A 310 -8.40 28.54 -2.05
C SER A 310 -8.70 27.17 -1.45
N ALA A 311 -7.66 26.35 -1.29
CA ALA A 311 -7.74 25.14 -0.49
C ALA A 311 -7.34 25.45 0.95
N GLU A 312 -8.30 25.37 1.86
CA GLU A 312 -8.11 25.71 3.27
C GLU A 312 -7.77 24.47 4.11
N ILE A 313 -6.57 24.46 4.70
CA ILE A 313 -6.07 23.37 5.54
C ILE A 313 -6.09 23.83 7.00
N ARG A 314 -6.85 23.13 7.84
CA ARG A 314 -6.76 23.32 9.29
C ARG A 314 -5.60 22.51 9.84
N VAL A 315 -4.71 23.18 10.57
CA VAL A 315 -3.58 22.59 11.30
C VAL A 315 -3.83 22.73 12.80
N GLY A 316 -3.77 21.62 13.52
CA GLY A 316 -3.93 21.55 14.97
C GLY A 316 -2.65 21.87 15.74
N GLU A 317 -2.76 21.93 17.07
CA GLU A 317 -1.61 22.05 17.96
C GLU A 317 -0.71 20.81 17.91
N GLY A 318 0.61 21.00 18.05
CA GLY A 318 1.58 19.90 18.11
C GLY A 318 1.95 19.25 16.77
N VAL A 319 1.48 19.79 15.65
CA VAL A 319 1.89 19.33 14.31
C VAL A 319 3.36 19.71 14.06
N GLN A 320 4.21 18.72 13.85
CA GLN A 320 5.66 18.90 13.64
C GLN A 320 5.97 19.26 12.19
N GLY A 321 5.20 18.72 11.25
CA GLY A 321 5.30 18.96 9.82
C GLY A 321 4.33 18.08 9.06
N PHE A 322 4.16 18.38 7.78
CA PHE A 322 3.41 17.55 6.83
C PHE A 322 3.76 17.96 5.40
N VAL A 323 3.43 17.11 4.44
CA VAL A 323 3.51 17.41 3.00
C VAL A 323 2.10 17.66 2.46
N ALA A 324 1.98 18.46 1.40
CA ALA A 324 0.79 18.49 0.56
C ALA A 324 1.23 18.36 -0.90
N GLU A 325 0.62 17.44 -1.65
CA GLU A 325 0.93 17.24 -3.06
C GLU A 325 -0.24 17.72 -3.91
N LEU A 326 -0.01 18.76 -4.72
CA LEU A 326 -0.97 19.22 -5.72
C LEU A 326 -0.65 18.56 -7.06
N TRP A 327 -1.66 17.95 -7.67
CA TRP A 327 -1.56 17.30 -8.97
C TRP A 327 -2.58 17.86 -9.95
N THR A 328 -2.16 18.13 -11.19
CA THR A 328 -3.04 18.46 -12.30
C THR A 328 -2.53 17.83 -13.59
N MET A 329 -3.44 17.45 -14.50
CA MET A 329 -3.08 16.82 -15.77
C MET A 329 -2.71 17.88 -16.81
N LEU A 330 -1.59 17.67 -17.52
CA LEU A 330 -1.23 18.55 -18.63
C LEU A 330 -2.31 18.45 -19.74
N PRO A 331 -2.65 19.55 -20.42
CA PRO A 331 -1.93 20.82 -20.46
C PRO A 331 -2.44 21.86 -19.44
N ASN A 332 -3.19 21.46 -18.40
CA ASN A 332 -3.43 22.35 -17.26
C ASN A 332 -2.08 22.60 -16.56
N VAL A 333 -1.81 23.87 -16.27
CA VAL A 333 -0.65 24.29 -15.48
C VAL A 333 -1.15 25.31 -14.49
N VAL A 334 -0.90 25.06 -13.21
CA VAL A 334 -1.28 25.96 -12.12
C VAL A 334 -0.06 26.44 -11.36
N THR A 335 -0.23 27.52 -10.63
CA THR A 335 0.70 27.96 -9.60
C THR A 335 -0.04 28.29 -8.32
N ILE A 336 0.70 28.59 -7.25
CA ILE A 336 0.15 28.83 -5.93
C ILE A 336 0.67 30.11 -5.28
N SER A 337 -0.12 30.62 -4.35
CA SER A 337 0.34 31.47 -3.24
C SER A 337 -0.18 30.90 -1.92
N ILE A 338 0.51 31.18 -0.82
CA ILE A 338 0.19 30.65 0.50
C ILE A 338 -0.15 31.80 1.43
N ILE A 339 -1.21 31.64 2.23
CA ILE A 339 -1.56 32.56 3.31
C ILE A 339 -1.46 31.80 4.64
N SER A 340 -0.68 32.34 5.57
CA SER A 340 -0.54 31.78 6.92
C SER A 340 -1.77 32.10 7.78
N PRO A 341 -1.94 31.41 8.93
CA PRO A 341 -3.04 31.69 9.85
C PRO A 341 -3.09 33.13 10.40
N SER A 342 -1.97 33.86 10.38
CA SER A 342 -1.90 35.26 10.80
C SER A 342 -2.27 36.25 9.67
N GLY A 343 -2.44 35.75 8.45
CA GLY A 343 -2.74 36.55 7.25
C GLY A 343 -1.49 36.98 6.45
N GLU A 344 -0.29 36.49 6.79
CA GLU A 344 0.89 36.72 5.95
C GLU A 344 0.72 35.97 4.62
N ARG A 345 0.74 36.72 3.50
CA ARG A 345 0.60 36.18 2.15
C ARG A 345 1.93 36.19 1.41
N THR A 346 2.28 35.06 0.79
CA THR A 346 3.45 34.99 -0.11
C THR A 346 3.16 35.72 -1.42
N ARG A 347 4.20 36.17 -2.12
CA ARG A 347 4.04 36.55 -3.53
C ARG A 347 3.64 35.31 -4.34
N GLN A 348 3.02 35.54 -5.50
CA GLN A 348 2.78 34.47 -6.47
C GLN A 348 4.13 33.83 -6.83
N ILE A 349 4.20 32.51 -6.70
CA ILE A 349 5.42 31.77 -6.94
C ILE A 349 5.49 31.48 -8.44
N SER A 350 6.47 32.05 -9.14
CA SER A 350 6.53 31.92 -10.61
C SER A 350 7.28 30.67 -11.02
N ILE A 351 6.64 29.76 -11.76
CA ILE A 351 7.29 28.56 -12.32
C ILE A 351 8.54 28.92 -13.17
N ARG A 352 8.62 30.15 -13.70
CA ARG A 352 9.75 30.61 -14.52
C ARG A 352 10.99 31.04 -13.72
N GLN A 353 10.84 31.33 -12.43
CA GLN A 353 11.92 31.87 -11.60
C GLN A 353 12.77 30.78 -10.94
N GLY A 354 12.38 29.51 -11.09
CA GLY A 354 13.02 28.36 -10.47
C GLY A 354 12.00 27.29 -10.09
N ASP A 355 12.52 26.12 -9.73
CA ASP A 355 11.71 24.94 -9.44
C ASP A 355 11.58 24.65 -7.93
N ARG A 356 12.24 25.44 -7.07
CA ARG A 356 12.21 25.31 -5.61
C ARG A 356 12.20 26.68 -4.93
N TYR A 357 11.36 26.84 -3.92
CA TYR A 357 11.22 28.06 -3.12
C TYR A 357 11.13 27.69 -1.64
N ASP A 358 11.99 28.26 -0.81
CA ASP A 358 11.92 28.13 0.65
C ASP A 358 11.32 29.42 1.23
N LEU A 359 10.12 29.30 1.78
CA LEU A 359 9.32 30.39 2.32
C LEU A 359 9.42 30.38 3.84
N ARG A 360 9.77 31.52 4.44
CA ARG A 360 9.91 31.65 5.89
C ARG A 360 8.92 32.66 6.43
N PHE A 361 7.98 32.18 7.23
CA PHE A 361 7.01 32.98 7.96
C PHE A 361 7.64 33.34 9.31
N VAL A 362 8.28 34.52 9.38
CA VAL A 362 9.25 34.85 10.44
C VAL A 362 8.60 34.99 11.81
N PHE A 363 7.36 35.49 11.88
CA PHE A 363 6.64 35.67 13.15
C PHE A 363 6.12 34.33 13.69
N GLU A 364 5.87 33.38 12.80
CA GLU A 364 5.31 32.05 13.05
C GLU A 364 6.42 31.00 13.24
N LYS A 365 7.64 31.28 12.76
CA LYS A 365 8.76 30.33 12.66
C LYS A 365 8.41 29.07 11.87
N THR A 366 7.46 29.18 10.94
CA THR A 366 7.12 28.12 10.00
C THR A 366 7.96 28.26 8.73
N GLU A 367 8.52 27.15 8.27
CA GLU A 367 9.19 27.06 6.97
C GLU A 367 8.34 26.21 6.03
N VAL A 368 8.13 26.71 4.81
CA VAL A 368 7.40 25.99 3.76
C VAL A 368 8.29 25.92 2.54
N SER A 369 8.71 24.71 2.16
CA SER A 369 9.39 24.48 0.89
C SER A 369 8.35 24.14 -0.18
N VAL A 370 8.40 24.80 -1.33
CA VAL A 370 7.53 24.56 -2.48
C VAL A 370 8.39 24.17 -3.68
N GLU A 371 8.13 23.00 -4.26
CA GLU A 371 8.85 22.49 -5.41
C GLU A 371 7.92 22.16 -6.59
N TYR A 372 8.30 22.58 -7.79
CA TYR A 372 7.51 22.41 -9.01
C TYR A 372 8.12 21.34 -9.92
N ARG A 373 7.26 20.48 -10.46
CA ARG A 373 7.59 19.52 -11.51
C ARG A 373 6.54 19.55 -12.59
N LEU A 374 6.87 20.13 -13.75
CA LEU A 374 5.97 20.18 -14.90
C LEU A 374 5.93 18.86 -15.68
N LEU A 375 7.08 18.19 -15.80
CA LEU A 375 7.21 16.94 -16.53
C LEU A 375 7.73 15.89 -15.56
N LEU A 376 6.82 15.07 -15.05
CA LEU A 376 7.16 13.88 -14.30
C LEU A 376 7.37 12.71 -15.26
N GLU A 377 8.28 11.80 -14.94
CA GLU A 377 8.38 10.55 -15.69
C GLU A 377 7.13 9.71 -15.53
N ASN A 378 6.75 9.08 -16.65
CA ASN A 378 5.62 8.15 -16.72
C ASN A 378 4.30 8.77 -16.28
N ASN A 379 4.19 10.10 -16.28
CA ASN A 379 2.97 10.80 -15.89
C ASN A 379 2.82 12.11 -16.66
N ASP A 380 1.68 12.29 -17.32
CA ASP A 380 1.34 13.51 -18.07
C ASP A 380 0.79 14.58 -17.11
N SER A 381 1.51 14.87 -16.03
CA SER A 381 1.02 15.70 -14.92
C SER A 381 2.06 16.64 -14.36
N GLN A 382 1.57 17.80 -13.94
CA GLN A 382 2.30 18.70 -13.06
C GLN A 382 2.10 18.25 -11.60
N LEU A 383 3.20 18.26 -10.83
CA LEU A 383 3.22 18.16 -9.38
C LEU A 383 3.74 19.47 -8.77
N ILE A 384 3.06 19.95 -7.74
CA ILE A 384 3.58 20.94 -6.80
C ILE A 384 3.68 20.24 -5.44
N PHE A 385 4.90 20.08 -4.95
CA PHE A 385 5.19 19.44 -3.67
C PHE A 385 5.44 20.52 -2.62
N LEU A 386 4.57 20.58 -1.61
CA LEU A 386 4.68 21.52 -0.50
C LEU A 386 5.10 20.75 0.74
N ARG A 387 6.14 21.20 1.44
CA ARG A 387 6.57 20.64 2.72
C ARG A 387 6.50 21.72 3.80
N PHE A 388 5.63 21.52 4.77
CA PHE A 388 5.48 22.39 5.94
C PHE A 388 6.30 21.85 7.10
N GLN A 389 7.13 22.71 7.70
CA GLN A 389 7.94 22.40 8.87
C GLN A 389 7.60 23.35 10.00
N ASN A 390 7.30 22.79 11.18
CA ASN A 390 6.81 23.51 12.35
C ASN A 390 5.64 24.47 12.01
N PRO A 391 4.57 23.98 11.36
CA PRO A 391 3.44 24.83 11.00
C PRO A 391 2.72 25.34 12.26
N VAL A 392 2.47 26.65 12.32
CA VAL A 392 1.64 27.20 13.39
C VAL A 392 0.19 26.70 13.28
N PRO A 393 -0.50 26.47 14.41
CA PRO A 393 -1.90 26.06 14.41
C PRO A 393 -2.81 27.14 13.82
N GLY A 394 -3.85 26.72 13.11
CA GLY A 394 -4.82 27.60 12.49
C GLY A 394 -5.19 27.15 11.07
N ILE A 395 -5.70 28.07 10.27
CA ILE A 395 -6.11 27.80 8.88
C ILE A 395 -5.03 28.33 7.95
N TRP A 396 -4.38 27.43 7.24
CA TRP A 396 -3.50 27.74 6.13
C TRP A 396 -4.31 27.74 4.83
N GLN A 397 -4.06 28.70 3.95
CA GLN A 397 -4.75 28.76 2.65
C GLN A 397 -3.72 28.57 1.53
N ILE A 398 -3.98 27.59 0.67
CA ILE A 398 -3.25 27.40 -0.59
C ILE A 398 -4.13 27.95 -1.71
N ASN A 399 -3.82 29.15 -2.18
CA ASN A 399 -4.53 29.76 -3.30
C ASN A 399 -3.93 29.25 -4.60
N VAL A 400 -4.75 28.60 -5.41
CA VAL A 400 -4.38 28.00 -6.70
C VAL A 400 -4.87 28.88 -7.84
N GLU A 401 -3.95 29.24 -8.73
CA GLU A 401 -4.18 30.12 -9.87
C GLU A 401 -3.73 29.42 -11.16
N PRO A 402 -4.57 29.39 -12.22
CA PRO A 402 -4.19 28.79 -13.49
C PRO A 402 -3.19 29.68 -14.24
N VAL A 403 -2.11 29.06 -14.70
CA VAL A 403 -1.17 29.63 -15.69
C VAL A 403 -1.60 29.23 -17.10
N GLN A 404 -2.10 28.01 -17.25
CA GLN A 404 -2.69 27.48 -18.46
C GLN A 404 -3.84 26.55 -18.06
N ILE A 405 -4.95 26.60 -18.79
CA ILE A 405 -6.14 25.82 -18.48
C ILE A 405 -6.68 25.14 -19.73
N ALA A 406 -7.07 23.87 -19.58
CA ALA A 406 -7.85 23.09 -20.52
C ALA A 406 -9.14 22.64 -19.84
N GLU A 407 -9.10 21.55 -19.06
CA GLU A 407 -10.25 21.07 -18.27
C GLU A 407 -10.33 21.72 -16.89
N GLY A 408 -9.18 22.17 -16.34
CA GLY A 408 -9.10 22.95 -15.10
C GLY A 408 -9.17 22.15 -13.80
N ASP A 409 -9.19 20.82 -13.87
CA ASP A 409 -9.18 19.96 -12.69
C ASP A 409 -7.81 19.95 -11.99
N PHE A 410 -7.84 19.99 -10.66
CA PHE A 410 -6.67 19.70 -9.84
C PHE A 410 -7.07 19.04 -8.53
N HIS A 411 -6.11 18.33 -7.96
CA HIS A 411 -6.25 17.60 -6.72
C HIS A 411 -5.15 18.02 -5.75
N ILE A 412 -5.44 18.03 -4.45
CA ILE A 412 -4.43 18.15 -3.41
C ILE A 412 -4.65 17.02 -2.40
N TRP A 413 -3.61 16.23 -2.14
CA TRP A 413 -3.62 15.23 -1.08
C TRP A 413 -2.70 15.61 0.06
N LEU A 414 -3.19 15.35 1.28
CA LEU A 414 -2.40 15.33 2.51
C LEU A 414 -1.99 13.88 2.81
N PRO A 415 -0.92 13.66 3.60
CA PRO A 415 -0.56 12.35 4.10
C PRO A 415 -1.73 11.67 4.79
N ILE A 416 -1.71 10.34 4.76
CA ILE A 416 -2.64 9.52 5.53
C ILE A 416 -2.54 9.81 7.04
N GLN A 417 -3.61 9.53 7.77
CA GLN A 417 -3.71 9.85 9.20
C GLN A 417 -2.54 9.28 10.03
N GLU A 418 -2.06 8.09 9.66
CA GLU A 418 -1.00 7.35 10.33
C GLU A 418 0.37 8.07 10.30
N PHE A 419 0.57 8.98 9.33
CA PHE A 419 1.81 9.73 9.16
C PHE A 419 1.81 11.11 9.83
N LEU A 420 0.63 11.63 10.16
CA LEU A 420 0.48 12.95 10.75
C LEU A 420 0.72 12.90 12.27
N SER A 421 1.45 13.89 12.80
CA SER A 421 1.69 14.04 14.24
C SER A 421 0.53 14.72 15.00
N GLY A 422 -0.51 15.15 14.30
CA GLY A 422 -1.67 15.86 14.85
C GLY A 422 -2.78 16.02 13.80
N GLU A 423 -3.77 16.85 14.09
CA GLU A 423 -4.88 17.11 13.16
C GLU A 423 -4.41 18.01 11.99
N VAL A 424 -4.44 17.49 10.76
CA VAL A 424 -4.21 18.26 9.54
C VAL A 424 -5.24 17.82 8.49
N TYR A 425 -6.17 18.69 8.13
CA TYR A 425 -7.25 18.31 7.22
C TYR A 425 -7.84 19.50 6.45
N PHE A 426 -8.47 19.22 5.31
CA PHE A 426 -9.16 20.25 4.52
C PHE A 426 -10.51 20.64 5.12
N LEU A 427 -10.78 21.95 5.18
CA LEU A 427 -12.10 22.45 5.57
C LEU A 427 -13.18 22.03 4.58
N GLU A 428 -12.91 22.18 3.28
CA GLU A 428 -13.75 21.71 2.19
C GLU A 428 -13.10 20.52 1.48
N SER A 429 -13.26 19.32 2.03
CA SER A 429 -12.68 18.10 1.46
C SER A 429 -13.61 17.44 0.43
N ASN A 430 -13.03 16.68 -0.51
CA ASN A 430 -13.75 15.77 -1.39
C ASN A 430 -13.58 14.31 -0.90
N PRO A 431 -14.66 13.56 -0.64
CA PRO A 431 -14.57 12.18 -0.16
C PRO A 431 -14.22 11.16 -1.27
N ASP A 432 -14.34 11.54 -2.54
CA ASP A 432 -13.99 10.71 -3.69
C ASP A 432 -12.51 10.87 -4.07
N THR A 433 -11.95 9.89 -4.80
CA THR A 433 -10.53 9.81 -5.19
C THR A 433 -9.63 9.78 -3.93
N THR A 434 -10.05 8.96 -2.99
CA THR A 434 -9.39 8.69 -1.70
C THR A 434 -8.83 7.26 -1.64
N LEU A 435 -8.71 6.62 -2.80
CA LEU A 435 -8.00 5.35 -2.94
C LEU A 435 -6.52 5.57 -2.68
N THR A 436 -5.95 4.91 -1.68
CA THR A 436 -4.51 5.02 -1.43
C THR A 436 -3.71 4.33 -2.54
N GLU A 437 -2.56 4.86 -2.92
CA GLU A 437 -1.56 4.12 -3.70
C GLU A 437 -1.09 2.89 -2.89
N PRO A 438 -0.91 1.70 -3.50
CA PRO A 438 -0.99 1.40 -4.94
C PRO A 438 -2.38 0.90 -5.40
N GLY A 439 -3.45 1.16 -4.63
CA GLY A 439 -4.84 0.77 -4.95
C GLY A 439 -5.40 1.37 -6.24
N THR A 440 -4.69 2.31 -6.87
CA THR A 440 -4.99 2.89 -8.18
C THR A 440 -4.40 2.10 -9.35
N SER A 441 -3.66 1.01 -9.08
CA SER A 441 -3.12 0.07 -10.08
C SER A 441 -4.19 -0.39 -11.09
N ARG A 442 -3.86 -0.47 -12.38
CA ARG A 442 -4.86 -0.66 -13.44
C ARG A 442 -5.37 -2.10 -13.53
N SER A 443 -4.49 -3.06 -13.28
CA SER A 443 -4.71 -4.50 -13.48
C SER A 443 -4.81 -5.30 -12.18
N ALA A 444 -4.21 -4.81 -11.10
CA ALA A 444 -4.46 -5.38 -9.78
C ALA A 444 -5.94 -5.24 -9.37
N MET A 445 -6.39 -6.07 -8.43
CA MET A 445 -7.73 -5.97 -7.84
C MET A 445 -7.71 -5.03 -6.64
N THR A 446 -8.54 -4.01 -6.66
CA THR A 446 -8.70 -3.03 -5.58
C THR A 446 -10.04 -3.23 -4.91
N VAL A 447 -10.04 -3.43 -3.59
CA VAL A 447 -11.19 -3.94 -2.86
C VAL A 447 -11.65 -2.95 -1.79
N ALA A 448 -12.85 -2.40 -1.97
CA ALA A 448 -13.53 -1.62 -0.94
C ALA A 448 -14.04 -2.51 0.19
N TYR A 449 -14.36 -1.92 1.33
CA TYR A 449 -14.92 -2.68 2.44
C TYR A 449 -16.29 -2.19 2.89
N TYR A 450 -17.06 -3.15 3.38
CA TYR A 450 -18.40 -2.90 3.88
C TYR A 450 -18.72 -3.75 5.10
N ASN A 451 -19.81 -3.40 5.78
CA ASN A 451 -20.31 -4.18 6.89
C ASN A 451 -21.13 -5.37 6.39
N GLY A 452 -20.58 -6.58 6.59
CA GLY A 452 -21.19 -7.82 6.13
C GLY A 452 -22.52 -8.17 6.82
N ARG A 453 -22.85 -7.53 7.96
CA ARG A 453 -24.07 -7.83 8.73
C ARG A 453 -25.30 -7.07 8.23
N ASP A 454 -25.16 -5.78 7.98
CA ASP A 454 -26.24 -4.90 7.54
C ASP A 454 -26.12 -4.49 6.07
N ASN A 455 -25.03 -4.89 5.41
CA ASN A 455 -24.72 -4.49 4.05
C ASN A 455 -24.61 -2.95 3.97
N GLY A 456 -24.01 -2.27 4.94
CA GLY A 456 -23.71 -0.82 4.87
C GLY A 456 -22.31 -0.54 4.32
N VAL A 457 -22.13 0.51 3.50
CA VAL A 457 -20.78 1.04 3.19
C VAL A 457 -20.15 1.53 4.48
N ASP A 458 -18.88 1.22 4.73
CA ASP A 458 -18.14 1.91 5.78
C ASP A 458 -17.72 3.30 5.30
N ILE A 459 -18.07 4.34 6.05
CA ILE A 459 -17.79 5.73 5.66
C ILE A 459 -16.30 6.00 5.45
N ASN A 460 -15.42 5.25 6.12
CA ASN A 460 -13.98 5.41 6.02
C ASN A 460 -13.40 4.71 4.77
N SER A 461 -14.12 3.78 4.13
CA SER A 461 -13.60 3.06 2.97
C SER A 461 -13.23 4.02 1.85
N GLY A 462 -11.96 3.97 1.44
CA GLY A 462 -11.45 4.69 0.28
C GLY A 462 -12.38 4.46 -0.92
N ARG A 463 -12.72 5.55 -1.60
CA ARG A 463 -13.76 5.56 -2.63
C ARG A 463 -13.41 6.52 -3.76
N GLY A 464 -14.15 6.40 -4.85
CA GLY A 464 -13.99 7.22 -6.05
C GLY A 464 -13.02 6.61 -7.06
N TYR A 465 -13.15 7.07 -8.30
CA TYR A 465 -12.29 6.64 -9.40
C TYR A 465 -10.89 7.24 -9.22
N THR A 466 -9.92 6.66 -9.93
CA THR A 466 -8.57 7.27 -10.03
C THR A 466 -8.67 8.67 -10.63
N ARG A 467 -7.60 9.46 -10.49
CA ARG A 467 -7.54 10.81 -11.06
C ARG A 467 -7.81 10.83 -12.57
N ASP A 468 -7.38 9.80 -13.30
CA ASP A 468 -7.63 9.63 -14.74
C ASP A 468 -8.96 8.93 -15.08
N GLY A 469 -9.85 8.77 -14.09
CA GLY A 469 -11.22 8.25 -14.30
C GLY A 469 -11.32 6.73 -14.44
N LEU A 470 -10.26 5.97 -14.15
CA LEU A 470 -10.34 4.52 -14.10
C LEU A 470 -11.26 4.10 -12.95
N VAL A 471 -12.22 3.22 -13.28
CA VAL A 471 -13.15 2.66 -12.29
C VAL A 471 -12.39 1.81 -11.29
N LYS A 472 -12.27 2.36 -10.09
CA LYS A 472 -11.81 1.73 -8.86
C LYS A 472 -12.70 2.21 -7.70
N PRO A 473 -12.88 1.44 -6.60
CA PRO A 473 -12.51 0.03 -6.44
C PRO A 473 -13.15 -0.86 -7.51
N ASP A 474 -12.62 -2.08 -7.71
CA ASP A 474 -13.26 -3.03 -8.65
C ASP A 474 -14.54 -3.60 -8.04
N PHE A 475 -14.52 -3.94 -6.75
CA PHE A 475 -15.66 -4.46 -6.02
C PHE A 475 -15.45 -4.24 -4.51
N ALA A 476 -16.46 -4.54 -3.71
CA ALA A 476 -16.35 -4.50 -2.25
C ALA A 476 -16.46 -5.90 -1.62
N ALA A 477 -15.74 -6.12 -0.52
CA ALA A 477 -15.82 -7.32 0.30
C ALA A 477 -16.10 -6.95 1.78
N PRO A 478 -16.61 -7.87 2.61
CA PRO A 478 -16.77 -7.60 4.03
C PRO A 478 -15.44 -7.15 4.65
N GLY A 479 -15.47 -6.14 5.52
CA GLY A 479 -14.27 -5.69 6.23
C GLY A 479 -14.55 -4.92 7.51
N VAL A 480 -15.77 -5.01 8.05
CA VAL A 480 -16.17 -4.38 9.31
C VAL A 480 -16.54 -5.45 10.32
N MET A 481 -16.04 -5.34 11.55
CA MET A 481 -16.28 -6.26 12.67
C MET A 481 -15.96 -7.72 12.35
N VAL A 482 -14.80 -7.96 11.72
CA VAL A 482 -14.33 -9.31 11.39
C VAL A 482 -13.41 -9.82 12.49
N THR A 483 -13.62 -11.07 12.91
CA THR A 483 -12.76 -11.74 13.90
C THR A 483 -11.59 -12.44 13.23
N GLY A 484 -10.41 -12.32 13.83
CA GLY A 484 -9.16 -12.94 13.38
C GLY A 484 -8.17 -13.13 14.53
N ALA A 485 -7.07 -13.83 14.26
CA ALA A 485 -6.02 -14.07 15.24
C ALA A 485 -5.25 -12.77 15.55
N GLY A 486 -5.21 -12.39 16.81
CA GLY A 486 -4.34 -11.35 17.34
C GLY A 486 -3.05 -11.90 17.94
N LEU A 487 -2.36 -11.05 18.68
CA LEU A 487 -1.14 -11.40 19.39
C LEU A 487 -1.42 -12.41 20.52
N ASN A 488 -0.39 -13.18 20.89
CA ASN A 488 -0.41 -14.12 22.02
C ASN A 488 -1.53 -15.18 21.95
N GLY A 489 -1.93 -15.57 20.73
CA GLY A 489 -2.98 -16.58 20.51
C GLY A 489 -4.40 -16.11 20.85
N GLN A 490 -4.61 -14.82 21.11
CA GLN A 490 -5.94 -14.27 21.34
C GLN A 490 -6.67 -14.02 20.01
N PHE A 491 -8.00 -14.08 20.01
CA PHE A 491 -8.79 -13.59 18.88
C PHE A 491 -9.24 -12.16 19.14
N VAL A 492 -9.17 -11.33 18.11
CA VAL A 492 -9.58 -9.92 18.15
C VAL A 492 -10.53 -9.61 17.00
N THR A 493 -11.30 -8.54 17.14
CA THR A 493 -12.24 -8.06 16.12
C THR A 493 -11.77 -6.73 15.59
N LYS A 494 -11.66 -6.62 14.27
CA LYS A 494 -11.12 -5.45 13.59
C LYS A 494 -11.98 -5.04 12.38
N SER A 495 -11.87 -3.77 12.01
CA SER A 495 -12.49 -3.18 10.82
C SER A 495 -11.47 -2.39 10.01
N GLY A 496 -11.50 -2.48 8.69
CA GLY A 496 -10.66 -1.68 7.81
C GLY A 496 -10.40 -2.34 6.46
N SER A 497 -9.75 -1.59 5.57
CA SER A 497 -9.43 -2.05 4.21
C SER A 497 -8.50 -3.27 4.16
N SER A 498 -7.59 -3.42 5.13
CA SER A 498 -6.77 -4.64 5.27
C SER A 498 -7.62 -5.90 5.42
N VAL A 499 -8.74 -5.80 6.15
CA VAL A 499 -9.62 -6.94 6.41
C VAL A 499 -10.27 -7.43 5.12
N SER A 500 -10.80 -6.52 4.29
CA SER A 500 -11.41 -6.88 3.01
C SER A 500 -10.37 -7.40 2.01
N ALA A 501 -9.16 -6.85 2.02
CA ALA A 501 -8.04 -7.36 1.22
C ALA A 501 -7.69 -8.80 1.60
N GLY A 502 -7.63 -9.12 2.91
CA GLY A 502 -7.38 -10.47 3.41
C GLY A 502 -8.48 -11.46 3.01
N ILE A 503 -9.76 -11.11 3.23
CA ILE A 503 -10.90 -11.95 2.82
C ILE A 503 -10.87 -12.21 1.31
N THR A 504 -10.61 -11.17 0.53
CA THR A 504 -10.56 -11.28 -0.93
C THR A 504 -9.38 -12.12 -1.40
N ALA A 505 -8.21 -12.00 -0.77
CA ALA A 505 -7.06 -12.85 -1.09
C ALA A 505 -7.39 -14.33 -0.90
N GLY A 506 -8.10 -14.70 0.17
CA GLY A 506 -8.59 -16.06 0.34
C GLY A 506 -9.64 -16.46 -0.70
N ALA A 507 -10.61 -15.60 -1.00
CA ALA A 507 -11.60 -15.88 -2.05
C ALA A 507 -10.95 -16.09 -3.44
N VAL A 508 -9.92 -15.31 -3.76
CA VAL A 508 -9.11 -15.46 -4.98
C VAL A 508 -8.34 -16.79 -4.96
N ALA A 509 -7.84 -17.23 -3.81
CA ALA A 509 -7.19 -18.53 -3.69
C ALA A 509 -8.17 -19.68 -3.92
N LEU A 510 -9.39 -19.61 -3.37
CA LEU A 510 -10.45 -20.58 -3.66
C LEU A 510 -10.81 -20.63 -5.15
N LEU A 511 -10.97 -19.46 -5.78
CA LEU A 511 -11.25 -19.38 -7.21
C LEU A 511 -10.12 -19.96 -8.06
N THR A 512 -8.87 -19.71 -7.65
CA THR A 512 -7.69 -20.24 -8.33
C THR A 512 -7.63 -21.76 -8.23
N GLU A 513 -7.89 -22.33 -7.04
CA GLU A 513 -7.99 -23.79 -6.84
C GLU A 513 -9.05 -24.39 -7.77
N TRP A 514 -10.24 -23.77 -7.84
CA TRP A 514 -11.31 -24.24 -8.73
C TRP A 514 -10.87 -24.26 -10.19
N LEU A 515 -10.32 -23.14 -10.69
CA LEU A 515 -9.87 -23.00 -12.08
C LEU A 515 -8.75 -23.96 -12.44
N GLN A 516 -7.88 -24.33 -11.49
CA GLN A 516 -6.82 -25.32 -11.71
C GLN A 516 -7.35 -26.74 -11.85
N ASN A 517 -8.49 -27.04 -11.23
CA ASN A 517 -9.11 -28.36 -11.29
C ASN A 517 -9.96 -28.56 -12.56
N GLU A 518 -10.23 -27.50 -13.34
CA GLU A 518 -10.99 -27.58 -14.57
C GLU A 518 -10.20 -28.27 -15.72
N PRO A 519 -10.86 -29.11 -16.55
CA PRO A 519 -10.20 -29.80 -17.65
C PRO A 519 -9.55 -28.84 -18.65
N GLY A 520 -8.24 -28.97 -18.88
CA GLY A 520 -7.51 -28.15 -19.84
C GLY A 520 -7.01 -26.81 -19.31
N ALA A 521 -7.07 -26.58 -17.99
CA ALA A 521 -6.52 -25.40 -17.34
C ALA A 521 -5.03 -25.17 -17.72
N ARG A 522 -4.70 -23.96 -18.16
CA ARG A 522 -3.32 -23.53 -18.48
C ARG A 522 -2.80 -22.43 -17.54
N GLY A 523 -3.45 -22.29 -16.39
CA GLY A 523 -3.26 -21.17 -15.47
C GLY A 523 -4.08 -19.95 -15.84
N VAL A 524 -4.24 -19.05 -14.87
CA VAL A 524 -5.03 -17.82 -14.99
C VAL A 524 -4.26 -16.67 -14.38
N ASN A 525 -4.35 -15.48 -14.97
CA ASN A 525 -3.73 -14.28 -14.42
C ASN A 525 -4.75 -13.46 -13.61
N SER A 526 -4.26 -12.48 -12.86
CA SER A 526 -5.06 -11.58 -12.03
C SER A 526 -6.20 -10.91 -12.80
N SER A 527 -5.94 -10.48 -14.03
CA SER A 527 -6.95 -9.80 -14.85
C SER A 527 -8.16 -10.69 -15.17
N GLN A 528 -7.92 -11.97 -15.45
CA GLN A 528 -8.96 -12.97 -15.71
C GLN A 528 -9.73 -13.30 -14.43
N ILE A 529 -9.02 -13.52 -13.32
CA ILE A 529 -9.63 -13.72 -11.99
C ILE A 529 -10.57 -12.57 -11.63
N ARG A 530 -10.09 -11.33 -11.82
CA ARG A 530 -10.89 -10.13 -11.61
C ARG A 530 -12.15 -10.16 -12.47
N SER A 531 -12.03 -10.38 -13.78
CA SER A 531 -13.19 -10.46 -14.68
C SER A 531 -14.21 -11.51 -14.25
N ILE A 532 -13.74 -12.68 -13.77
CA ILE A 532 -14.63 -13.74 -13.26
C ILE A 532 -15.39 -13.26 -12.02
N ILE A 533 -14.69 -12.64 -11.06
CA ILE A 533 -15.33 -12.06 -9.87
C ILE A 533 -16.38 -11.03 -10.29
N LEU A 534 -16.04 -10.14 -11.22
CA LEU A 534 -16.95 -9.09 -11.72
C LEU A 534 -18.20 -9.65 -12.41
N LEU A 535 -18.14 -10.82 -13.04
CA LEU A 535 -19.33 -11.49 -13.59
C LEU A 535 -20.28 -12.00 -12.50
N GLY A 536 -19.75 -12.25 -11.30
CA GLY A 536 -20.48 -12.81 -10.16
C GLY A 536 -20.93 -11.82 -9.11
N VAL A 537 -20.56 -10.54 -9.20
CA VAL A 537 -20.84 -9.58 -8.12
C VAL A 537 -22.33 -9.42 -7.87
N ASN A 538 -22.66 -9.21 -6.59
CA ASN A 538 -24.00 -8.84 -6.17
C ASN A 538 -24.16 -7.33 -6.25
N GLN A 539 -25.03 -6.90 -7.17
CA GLN A 539 -25.46 -5.51 -7.33
C GLN A 539 -26.76 -5.29 -6.56
N ARG A 540 -26.82 -4.17 -5.84
CA ARG A 540 -28.03 -3.81 -5.08
C ARG A 540 -29.07 -3.16 -5.98
N PRO A 541 -30.36 -3.46 -5.75
CA PRO A 541 -31.44 -2.74 -6.41
C PRO A 541 -31.33 -1.24 -6.15
N LEU A 542 -31.68 -0.41 -7.14
CA LEU A 542 -31.74 1.07 -7.05
C LEU A 542 -30.39 1.81 -6.99
N MET A 543 -29.26 1.11 -7.12
CA MET A 543 -27.95 1.75 -7.33
C MET A 543 -27.47 1.56 -8.77
N GLU A 544 -26.80 2.57 -9.30
CA GLU A 544 -26.09 2.46 -10.58
C GLU A 544 -24.71 1.84 -10.34
N TYR A 545 -24.27 1.02 -11.30
CA TYR A 545 -22.97 0.36 -11.29
C TYR A 545 -22.27 0.53 -12.64
N PRO A 546 -20.93 0.66 -12.65
CA PRO A 546 -20.09 0.79 -11.48
C PRO A 546 -20.33 2.12 -10.75
N ASN A 547 -20.01 2.17 -9.45
CA ASN A 547 -20.02 3.40 -8.67
C ASN A 547 -18.78 3.52 -7.79
N LYS A 548 -18.60 4.71 -7.23
CA LYS A 548 -17.41 5.11 -6.48
C LYS A 548 -17.20 4.34 -5.17
N GLU A 549 -18.25 3.81 -4.57
CA GLU A 549 -18.21 3.17 -3.24
C GLU A 549 -18.08 1.66 -3.32
N TRP A 550 -18.78 1.05 -4.29
CA TRP A 550 -18.93 -0.39 -4.44
C TRP A 550 -18.17 -0.97 -5.62
N GLY A 551 -17.59 -0.12 -6.48
CA GLY A 551 -17.10 -0.56 -7.78
C GLY A 551 -18.26 -1.17 -8.58
N TYR A 552 -18.08 -2.40 -9.03
CA TYR A 552 -19.10 -3.15 -9.77
C TYR A 552 -20.11 -3.90 -8.89
N GLY A 553 -19.89 -3.99 -7.57
CA GLY A 553 -20.78 -4.68 -6.64
C GLY A 553 -20.05 -5.35 -5.47
N THR A 554 -20.76 -6.21 -4.76
CA THR A 554 -20.20 -6.98 -3.63
C THR A 554 -19.72 -8.36 -4.08
N LEU A 555 -18.57 -8.79 -3.54
CA LEU A 555 -17.97 -10.10 -3.80
C LEU A 555 -18.95 -11.23 -3.48
N ASP A 556 -19.19 -12.11 -4.46
CA ASP A 556 -19.93 -13.35 -4.29
C ASP A 556 -19.28 -14.44 -5.14
N LEU A 557 -18.45 -15.26 -4.48
CA LEU A 557 -17.67 -16.29 -5.15
C LEU A 557 -18.57 -17.39 -5.73
N TYR A 558 -19.63 -17.77 -5.01
CA TYR A 558 -20.55 -18.79 -5.50
C TYR A 558 -21.25 -18.35 -6.78
N ARG A 559 -21.73 -17.11 -6.81
CA ARG A 559 -22.37 -16.54 -8.00
C ARG A 559 -21.39 -16.39 -9.17
N ALA A 560 -20.13 -16.04 -8.92
CA ALA A 560 -19.10 -16.02 -9.96
C ALA A 560 -18.92 -17.39 -10.62
N LEU A 561 -18.81 -18.45 -9.82
CA LEU A 561 -18.65 -19.82 -10.30
C LEU A 561 -19.91 -20.37 -10.98
N ASP A 562 -21.10 -20.10 -10.43
CA ASP A 562 -22.38 -20.49 -11.05
C ASP A 562 -22.58 -19.80 -12.41
N THR A 563 -22.24 -18.51 -12.52
CA THR A 563 -22.27 -17.79 -13.81
C THR A 563 -21.32 -18.41 -14.81
N LEU A 564 -20.07 -18.71 -14.42
CA LEU A 564 -19.09 -19.34 -15.30
C LEU A 564 -19.54 -20.71 -15.83
N ARG A 565 -20.26 -21.50 -15.01
CA ARG A 565 -20.75 -22.82 -15.43
C ARG A 565 -21.95 -22.77 -16.38
N ARG A 566 -22.67 -21.64 -16.42
CA ARG A 566 -23.90 -21.48 -17.23
C ARG A 566 -23.64 -20.92 -18.62
N ILE A 567 -22.54 -20.20 -18.80
CA ILE A 567 -22.05 -19.69 -20.08
C ILE A 567 -21.25 -20.82 -20.76
#